data_AF-A0A1H3Z3L5-F1
#
_entry.id   AF-A0A1H3Z3L5-F1
#
_cell.length_a   1.000
_cell.length_b   1.000
_cell.length_c   1.000
_cell.angle_alpha   90.00
_cell.angle_beta   90.00
_cell.angle_gamma   90.00
#
_symmetry.space_group_name_H-M   'P 1'
#
loop_
_entity.id
_entity.type
_entity.pdbx_description
1 polymer ?
#
loop_
_entity_poly.entity_id
_entity_poly.type
_entity_poly.pdbx_seq_one_letter_code
_entity_poly.pdbx_strand_id
1 'polypeptide(L)'
;MAQATDPYAPLWCTRLANATGADRLARALGRPALAPYLFVSALLVLDGVVLSTVTTLYIDRAHPLLTDPFWYAAPVGLWFAVWSIRSLARGHDRLVSTYDFDQQFAAPDVTAESVYDLRTTRLKHVVFGLLLVAHAATYLLLGEWTAVVRMDGTVVGFLKFGFIIPFGYFPVIAEFAGLVLATLVVLPRYVVTKEYRLQFDDPLDTGGLEPVGDLIKRATYIYAVGLLFAIAFEYGSAASSTFDPTASPSTTFHTAEFVVVWAVGVVLVLYATFTLHAYMQRKKLAKIRELDAEIREFGDDDRGFPETDPADPEYPRLEYEYLRLQKVKDTSTFPFTPATEERVVVSAVVPLALELLINVLV
;
A
#
# COMPACT_ATOMS: atom_id res chain seq x y z
N MET A 1 -3.50 -35.48 8.03
CA MET A 1 -2.67 -34.27 7.83
C MET A 1 -3.61 -33.12 7.57
N ALA A 2 -3.80 -32.24 8.56
CA ALA A 2 -4.61 -31.04 8.39
C ALA A 2 -4.00 -30.19 7.27
N GLN A 3 -4.75 -29.90 6.22
CA GLN A 3 -4.34 -28.92 5.22
C GLN A 3 -4.11 -27.62 5.97
N ALA A 4 -2.85 -27.17 6.05
CA ALA A 4 -2.55 -25.80 6.43
C ALA A 4 -3.29 -24.93 5.40
N THR A 5 -4.40 -24.34 5.82
CA THR A 5 -5.17 -23.39 5.00
C THR A 5 -4.21 -22.29 4.59
N ASP A 6 -3.96 -22.15 3.28
CA ASP A 6 -3.08 -21.14 2.74
C ASP A 6 -3.50 -19.76 3.30
N PRO A 7 -2.64 -19.05 4.07
CA PRO A 7 -2.97 -17.74 4.63
C PRO A 7 -3.26 -16.68 3.55
N TYR A 8 -3.05 -17.01 2.28
CA TYR A 8 -3.36 -16.20 1.10
C TYR A 8 -4.61 -16.66 0.34
N ALA A 9 -5.29 -17.74 0.76
CA ALA A 9 -6.55 -18.22 0.16
C ALA A 9 -7.69 -17.16 0.06
N PRO A 10 -7.83 -16.18 0.98
CA PRO A 10 -8.87 -15.16 0.84
C PRO A 10 -8.55 -14.06 -0.20
N LEU A 11 -7.32 -14.00 -0.72
CA LEU A 11 -6.93 -13.01 -1.72
C LEU A 11 -7.55 -13.34 -3.09
N TRP A 12 -8.03 -12.32 -3.79
CA TRP A 12 -8.62 -12.41 -5.12
C TRP A 12 -7.63 -12.99 -6.14
N CYS A 13 -6.38 -12.55 -6.15
CA CYS A 13 -5.36 -13.09 -7.06
C CYS A 13 -5.16 -14.61 -6.86
N THR A 14 -5.22 -15.09 -5.62
CA THR A 14 -5.17 -16.53 -5.30
C THR A 14 -6.44 -17.25 -5.74
N ARG A 15 -7.62 -16.67 -5.49
CA ARG A 15 -8.90 -17.25 -5.91
C ARG A 15 -9.02 -17.36 -7.43
N LEU A 16 -8.59 -16.32 -8.14
CA LEU A 16 -8.56 -16.30 -9.60
C LEU A 16 -7.56 -17.32 -10.15
N ALA A 17 -6.37 -17.43 -9.55
CA ALA A 17 -5.41 -18.48 -9.90
C ALA A 17 -5.97 -19.89 -9.66
N ASN A 18 -6.74 -20.10 -8.59
CA ASN A 18 -7.41 -21.37 -8.32
C ASN A 18 -8.51 -21.66 -9.35
N ALA A 19 -9.35 -20.66 -9.65
CA ALA A 19 -10.45 -20.80 -10.61
C ALA A 19 -9.98 -21.07 -12.04
N THR A 20 -8.85 -20.49 -12.43
CA THR A 20 -8.25 -20.66 -13.77
C THR A 20 -7.36 -21.90 -13.88
N GLY A 21 -7.12 -22.62 -12.79
CA GLY A 21 -6.28 -23.81 -12.77
C GLY A 21 -4.76 -23.53 -12.69
N ALA A 22 -4.34 -22.27 -12.62
CA ALA A 22 -2.94 -21.89 -12.41
C ALA A 22 -2.35 -22.49 -11.12
N ASP A 23 -3.17 -22.67 -10.10
CA ASP A 23 -2.77 -23.35 -8.86
C ASP A 23 -2.45 -24.84 -9.03
N ARG A 24 -3.16 -25.55 -9.92
CA ARG A 24 -2.82 -26.95 -10.23
C ARG A 24 -1.44 -27.04 -10.86
N LEU A 25 -1.13 -26.12 -11.78
CA LEU A 25 0.18 -26.03 -12.41
C LEU A 25 1.27 -25.65 -11.40
N ALA A 26 1.02 -24.66 -10.55
CA ALA A 26 1.95 -24.24 -9.50
C ALA A 26 2.27 -25.39 -8.53
N ARG A 27 1.25 -26.18 -8.15
CA ARG A 27 1.42 -27.38 -7.32
C ARG A 27 2.16 -28.49 -8.04
N ALA A 28 1.91 -28.72 -9.32
CA ALA A 28 2.66 -29.68 -10.13
C ALA A 28 4.16 -29.33 -10.24
N LEU A 29 4.48 -28.03 -10.26
CA LEU A 29 5.85 -27.52 -10.23
C LEU A 29 6.49 -27.52 -8.83
N GLY A 30 5.79 -28.01 -7.80
CA GLY A 30 6.25 -28.01 -6.40
C GLY A 30 6.37 -26.61 -5.78
N ARG A 31 5.76 -25.58 -6.40
CA ARG A 31 5.88 -24.18 -5.99
C ARG A 31 4.50 -23.49 -5.94
N PRO A 32 3.64 -23.80 -4.96
CA PRO A 32 2.28 -23.25 -4.88
C PRO A 32 2.24 -21.72 -4.81
N ALA A 33 3.27 -21.08 -4.26
CA ALA A 33 3.40 -19.63 -4.20
C ALA A 33 3.43 -18.95 -5.59
N LEU A 34 3.73 -19.69 -6.66
CA LEU A 34 3.75 -19.17 -8.03
C LEU A 34 2.34 -19.03 -8.65
N ALA A 35 1.29 -19.59 -8.06
CA ALA A 35 -0.04 -19.62 -8.68
C ALA A 35 -0.56 -18.24 -9.13
N PRO A 36 -0.50 -17.17 -8.30
CA PRO A 36 -0.97 -15.85 -8.73
C PRO A 36 -0.10 -15.23 -9.84
N TYR A 37 1.21 -15.52 -9.85
CA TYR A 37 2.11 -15.07 -10.91
C TYR A 37 1.83 -15.79 -12.23
N LEU A 38 1.58 -17.10 -12.19
CA LEU A 38 1.22 -17.89 -13.37
C LEU A 38 -0.10 -17.42 -13.97
N PHE A 39 -1.08 -17.07 -13.14
CA PHE A 39 -2.34 -16.48 -13.59
C PHE A 39 -2.11 -15.17 -14.35
N VAL A 40 -1.38 -14.22 -13.75
CA VAL A 40 -1.05 -12.94 -14.39
C VAL A 40 -0.23 -13.13 -15.67
N SER A 41 0.77 -14.01 -15.64
CA SER A 41 1.60 -14.33 -16.81
C SER A 41 0.78 -14.94 -17.95
N ALA A 42 -0.17 -15.82 -17.64
CA ALA A 42 -1.04 -16.40 -18.66
C ALA A 42 -1.92 -15.34 -19.33
N LEU A 43 -2.46 -14.39 -18.56
CA LEU A 43 -3.20 -13.24 -19.11
C LEU A 43 -2.31 -12.36 -19.98
N LEU A 44 -1.10 -12.04 -19.52
CA LEU A 44 -0.13 -11.24 -20.27
C LEU A 44 0.30 -11.90 -21.58
N VAL A 45 0.51 -13.22 -21.58
CA VAL A 45 0.81 -13.97 -22.80
C VAL A 45 -0.39 -13.96 -23.75
N LEU A 46 -1.60 -14.19 -23.23
CA LEU A 46 -2.81 -14.15 -24.05
C LEU A 46 -3.00 -12.76 -24.68
N ASP A 47 -2.92 -11.71 -23.90
CA ASP A 47 -3.14 -10.32 -24.33
C ASP A 47 -1.98 -9.78 -25.20
N GLY A 48 -0.78 -9.77 -24.62
CA GLY A 48 0.40 -9.14 -25.19
C GLY A 48 1.03 -9.91 -26.33
N VAL A 49 1.00 -11.25 -26.31
CA VAL A 49 1.64 -12.09 -27.32
C VAL A 49 0.59 -12.60 -28.31
N VAL A 50 -0.40 -13.36 -27.84
CA VAL A 50 -1.34 -14.07 -28.73
C VAL A 50 -2.26 -13.08 -29.44
N LEU A 51 -3.00 -12.26 -28.69
CA LEU A 51 -3.96 -11.33 -29.27
C LEU A 51 -3.28 -10.24 -30.10
N SER A 52 -2.15 -9.70 -29.63
CA SER A 52 -1.39 -8.71 -30.43
C SER A 52 -0.78 -9.31 -31.71
N THR A 53 -0.33 -10.58 -31.70
CA THR A 53 0.10 -11.26 -32.94
C THR A 53 -1.06 -11.41 -33.92
N VAL A 54 -2.26 -11.75 -33.43
CA VAL A 54 -3.47 -11.79 -34.26
C VAL A 54 -3.75 -10.40 -34.85
N THR A 55 -3.73 -9.33 -34.05
CA THR A 55 -3.89 -7.96 -34.56
C THR A 55 -2.87 -7.64 -35.65
N THR A 56 -1.59 -7.94 -35.43
CA THR A 56 -0.52 -7.71 -36.41
C THR A 56 -0.76 -8.42 -37.73
N LEU A 57 -1.14 -9.70 -37.70
CA LEU A 57 -1.32 -10.50 -38.91
C LEU A 57 -2.58 -10.11 -39.71
N TYR A 58 -3.64 -9.65 -39.03
CA TYR A 58 -4.93 -9.37 -39.68
C TYR A 58 -5.14 -7.89 -40.04
N ILE A 59 -4.46 -6.97 -39.35
CA ILE A 59 -4.62 -5.51 -39.52
C ILE A 59 -3.34 -4.86 -40.08
N ASP A 60 -2.31 -5.67 -40.39
CA ASP A 60 -1.01 -5.24 -40.93
C ASP A 60 -0.35 -4.13 -40.08
N ARG A 61 -0.30 -4.38 -38.77
CA ARG A 61 0.23 -3.45 -37.75
C ARG A 61 1.46 -4.02 -37.09
N ALA A 62 2.44 -3.17 -36.79
CA ALA A 62 3.64 -3.59 -36.07
C ALA A 62 3.29 -4.13 -34.67
N HIS A 63 4.01 -5.14 -34.22
CA HIS A 63 3.74 -5.81 -32.96
C HIS A 63 4.16 -4.92 -31.78
N PRO A 64 3.29 -4.64 -30.79
CA PRO A 64 3.59 -3.73 -29.67
C PRO A 64 4.88 -4.08 -28.92
N LEU A 65 5.13 -5.37 -28.69
CA LEU A 65 6.37 -5.87 -28.05
C LEU A 65 7.67 -5.50 -28.76
N LEU A 66 7.61 -5.13 -30.03
CA LEU A 66 8.76 -4.79 -30.87
C LEU A 66 8.90 -3.28 -31.08
N THR A 67 7.80 -2.55 -31.04
CA THR A 67 7.76 -1.11 -31.31
C THR A 67 7.72 -0.26 -30.06
N ASP A 68 7.20 -0.79 -28.95
CA ASP A 68 7.05 -0.05 -27.71
C ASP A 68 7.76 -0.77 -26.55
N PRO A 69 9.00 -0.39 -26.22
CA PRO A 69 9.71 -0.99 -25.09
C PRO A 69 9.07 -0.64 -23.74
N PHE A 70 8.24 0.40 -23.66
CA PHE A 70 7.56 0.77 -22.42
C PHE A 70 6.32 -0.08 -22.14
N TRP A 71 5.82 -0.81 -23.14
CA TRP A 71 4.79 -1.83 -22.93
C TRP A 71 5.19 -2.84 -21.85
N TYR A 72 6.48 -3.17 -21.70
CA TYR A 72 6.99 -4.08 -20.67
C TYR A 72 6.82 -3.57 -19.23
N ALA A 73 6.55 -2.27 -19.03
CA ALA A 73 6.21 -1.72 -17.72
C ALA A 73 4.92 -2.33 -17.16
N ALA A 74 3.92 -2.65 -18.01
CA ALA A 74 2.67 -3.27 -17.55
C ALA A 74 2.85 -4.72 -17.03
N PRO A 75 3.50 -5.65 -17.77
CA PRO A 75 3.86 -6.98 -17.27
C PRO A 75 4.63 -6.94 -15.94
N VAL A 76 5.69 -6.13 -15.88
CA VAL A 76 6.54 -6.03 -14.69
C VAL A 76 5.76 -5.40 -13.54
N GLY A 77 4.95 -4.38 -13.82
CA GLY A 77 4.07 -3.72 -12.86
C GLY A 77 3.01 -4.66 -12.28
N LEU A 78 2.41 -5.54 -13.09
CA LEU A 78 1.44 -6.54 -12.60
C LEU A 78 2.10 -7.63 -11.75
N TRP A 79 3.30 -8.11 -12.12
CA TRP A 79 4.07 -9.01 -11.23
C TRP A 79 4.47 -8.33 -9.93
N PHE A 80 4.86 -7.05 -10.00
CA PHE A 80 5.13 -6.23 -8.84
C PHE A 80 3.87 -6.06 -7.97
N ALA A 81 2.69 -5.88 -8.57
CA ALA A 81 1.43 -5.80 -7.84
C ALA A 81 1.14 -7.11 -7.07
N VAL A 82 1.30 -8.27 -7.70
CA VAL A 82 1.16 -9.59 -7.03
C VAL A 82 2.16 -9.73 -5.88
N TRP A 83 3.43 -9.36 -6.11
CA TRP A 83 4.44 -9.37 -5.05
C TRP A 83 4.06 -8.44 -3.89
N SER A 84 3.57 -7.26 -4.22
CA SER A 84 3.17 -6.23 -3.26
C SER A 84 1.99 -6.66 -2.40
N ILE A 85 0.96 -7.24 -3.03
CA ILE A 85 -0.19 -7.85 -2.35
C ILE A 85 0.29 -8.86 -1.29
N ARG A 86 1.20 -9.78 -1.68
CA ARG A 86 1.75 -10.78 -0.76
C ARG A 86 2.68 -10.16 0.30
N SER A 87 3.42 -9.11 -0.04
CA SER A 87 4.34 -8.40 0.86
C SER A 87 3.58 -7.67 1.96
N LEU A 88 2.51 -6.95 1.59
CA LEU A 88 1.63 -6.25 2.53
C LEU A 88 0.80 -7.22 3.36
N ALA A 89 0.27 -8.30 2.75
CA ALA A 89 -0.43 -9.35 3.48
C ALA A 89 0.43 -9.96 4.60
N ARG A 90 1.69 -10.31 4.30
CA ARG A 90 2.66 -10.78 5.31
C ARG A 90 2.95 -9.76 6.39
N GLY A 91 2.96 -8.48 6.04
CA GLY A 91 3.10 -7.40 7.00
C GLY A 91 1.97 -7.40 8.02
N HIS A 92 0.72 -7.53 7.56
CA HIS A 92 -0.44 -7.67 8.46
C HIS A 92 -0.36 -8.94 9.31
N ASP A 93 0.05 -10.07 8.73
CA ASP A 93 0.23 -11.32 9.47
C ASP A 93 1.28 -11.16 10.58
N ARG A 94 2.35 -10.41 10.29
CA ARG A 94 3.38 -10.09 11.29
C ARG A 94 2.85 -9.23 12.43
N LEU A 95 1.98 -8.25 12.14
CA LEU A 95 1.31 -7.47 13.20
C LEU A 95 0.53 -8.41 14.13
N VAL A 96 -0.22 -9.35 13.56
CA VAL A 96 -1.00 -10.31 14.32
C VAL A 96 -0.13 -11.21 15.20
N SER A 97 1.04 -11.64 14.70
CA SER A 97 1.96 -12.46 15.51
C SER A 97 2.78 -11.68 16.53
N THR A 98 2.89 -10.35 16.37
CA THR A 98 3.75 -9.52 17.23
C THR A 98 2.97 -8.93 18.40
N TYR A 99 1.70 -8.59 18.18
CA TYR A 99 0.86 -7.96 19.19
C TYR A 99 0.05 -8.96 19.99
N ASP A 100 0.05 -8.76 21.30
CA ASP A 100 -0.92 -9.38 22.20
C ASP A 100 -2.15 -8.45 22.27
N PHE A 101 -3.14 -8.74 21.44
CA PHE A 101 -4.30 -7.86 21.26
C PHE A 101 -5.11 -7.66 22.55
N ASP A 102 -5.16 -8.68 23.41
CA ASP A 102 -5.93 -8.63 24.66
C ASP A 102 -5.28 -7.69 25.68
N GLN A 103 -3.94 -7.61 25.67
CA GLN A 103 -3.20 -6.76 26.61
C GLN A 103 -3.00 -5.34 26.08
N GLN A 104 -2.79 -5.21 24.77
CA GLN A 104 -2.30 -3.97 24.16
C GLN A 104 -3.41 -3.09 23.60
N PHE A 105 -4.65 -3.58 23.46
CA PHE A 105 -5.78 -2.75 23.06
C PHE A 105 -6.79 -2.64 24.19
N ALA A 106 -7.34 -1.44 24.40
CA ALA A 106 -8.34 -1.23 25.45
C ALA A 106 -9.72 -1.78 25.07
N ALA A 107 -10.01 -1.91 23.77
CA ALA A 107 -11.29 -2.36 23.26
C ALA A 107 -11.41 -3.89 23.26
N PRO A 108 -12.46 -4.48 23.87
CA PRO A 108 -12.59 -5.93 24.06
C PRO A 108 -12.96 -6.71 22.78
N ASP A 109 -13.29 -6.02 21.69
CA ASP A 109 -13.64 -6.62 20.40
C ASP A 109 -12.46 -6.72 19.42
N VAL A 110 -11.25 -6.37 19.87
CA VAL A 110 -10.03 -6.41 19.09
C VAL A 110 -9.47 -7.82 19.11
N THR A 111 -9.49 -8.49 17.96
CA THR A 111 -8.97 -9.85 17.81
C THR A 111 -7.96 -9.91 16.66
N ALA A 112 -7.22 -11.01 16.58
CA ALA A 112 -6.42 -11.31 15.40
C ALA A 112 -7.27 -11.29 14.11
N GLU A 113 -8.50 -11.78 14.19
CA GLU A 113 -9.45 -11.85 13.07
C GLU A 113 -9.85 -10.45 12.58
N SER A 114 -10.07 -9.49 13.47
CA SER A 114 -10.40 -8.12 13.06
C SER A 114 -9.26 -7.41 12.33
N VAL A 115 -8.00 -7.82 12.54
CA VAL A 115 -6.84 -7.35 11.76
C VAL A 115 -6.74 -8.07 10.41
N TYR A 116 -7.07 -9.37 10.36
CA TYR A 116 -7.17 -10.09 9.08
C TYR A 116 -8.29 -9.53 8.20
N ASP A 117 -9.40 -9.11 8.78
CA ASP A 117 -10.52 -8.51 8.07
C ASP A 117 -10.14 -7.21 7.34
N LEU A 118 -9.08 -6.52 7.79
CA LEU A 118 -8.51 -5.38 7.09
C LEU A 118 -7.99 -5.78 5.70
N ARG A 119 -7.56 -7.03 5.50
CA ARG A 119 -7.13 -7.55 4.19
C ARG A 119 -8.31 -7.85 3.26
N THR A 120 -9.49 -8.11 3.82
CA THR A 120 -10.73 -8.41 3.09
C THR A 120 -11.68 -7.22 3.01
N THR A 121 -11.20 -6.01 3.34
CA THR A 121 -12.02 -4.80 3.40
C THR A 121 -12.86 -4.60 2.14
N ARG A 122 -14.10 -4.12 2.31
CA ARG A 122 -15.00 -3.68 1.24
C ARG A 122 -14.33 -2.68 0.27
N LEU A 123 -13.25 -2.03 0.68
CA LEU A 123 -12.44 -1.11 -0.12
C LEU A 123 -12.00 -1.70 -1.45
N LYS A 124 -11.58 -2.96 -1.52
CA LYS A 124 -11.19 -3.55 -2.84
C LYS A 124 -12.36 -3.66 -3.81
N HIS A 125 -13.57 -3.86 -3.31
CA HIS A 125 -14.79 -3.87 -4.14
C HIS A 125 -15.14 -2.45 -4.59
N VAL A 126 -14.96 -1.46 -3.72
CA VAL A 126 -15.15 -0.03 -4.08
C VAL A 126 -14.14 0.38 -5.15
N VAL A 127 -12.85 0.07 -4.96
CA VAL A 127 -11.82 0.37 -5.97
C VAL A 127 -12.11 -0.34 -7.28
N PHE A 128 -12.48 -1.63 -7.24
CA PHE A 128 -12.86 -2.37 -8.44
C PHE A 128 -14.05 -1.72 -9.16
N GLY A 129 -15.09 -1.32 -8.43
CA GLY A 129 -16.24 -0.60 -8.99
C GLY A 129 -15.85 0.74 -9.61
N LEU A 130 -14.97 1.51 -8.96
CA LEU A 130 -14.46 2.77 -9.49
C LEU A 130 -13.65 2.57 -10.77
N LEU A 131 -12.78 1.55 -10.82
CA LEU A 131 -12.03 1.20 -12.03
C LEU A 131 -12.96 0.81 -13.18
N LEU A 132 -14.00 0.01 -12.91
CA LEU A 132 -15.00 -0.34 -13.93
C LEU A 132 -15.77 0.87 -14.44
N VAL A 133 -16.17 1.79 -13.55
CA VAL A 133 -16.88 3.01 -13.92
C VAL A 133 -15.99 3.95 -14.73
N ALA A 134 -14.75 4.16 -14.30
CA ALA A 134 -13.78 4.97 -15.03
C ALA A 134 -13.50 4.39 -16.42
N HIS A 135 -13.27 3.08 -16.50
CA HIS A 135 -13.05 2.38 -17.76
C HIS A 135 -14.26 2.48 -18.70
N ALA A 136 -15.47 2.23 -18.19
CA ALA A 136 -16.69 2.37 -18.96
C ALA A 136 -16.90 3.82 -19.43
N ALA A 137 -16.60 4.82 -18.60
CA ALA A 137 -16.68 6.23 -18.96
C ALA A 137 -15.72 6.57 -20.11
N THR A 138 -14.48 6.08 -20.08
CA THR A 138 -13.49 6.31 -21.14
C THR A 138 -14.01 5.80 -22.50
N TYR A 139 -14.52 4.57 -22.57
CA TYR A 139 -14.92 4.01 -23.87
C TYR A 139 -16.32 4.44 -24.32
N LEU A 140 -17.27 4.62 -23.40
CA LEU A 140 -18.66 4.94 -23.74
C LEU A 140 -18.93 6.45 -23.80
N LEU A 141 -18.36 7.25 -22.89
CA LEU A 141 -18.63 8.69 -22.81
C LEU A 141 -17.62 9.50 -23.62
N LEU A 142 -16.34 9.13 -23.60
CA LEU A 142 -15.29 9.85 -24.34
C LEU A 142 -15.11 9.35 -25.78
N GLY A 143 -15.79 8.27 -26.18
CA GLY A 143 -15.81 7.79 -27.57
C GLY A 143 -14.54 7.05 -28.00
N GLU A 144 -13.67 6.68 -27.06
CA GLU A 144 -12.39 6.00 -27.30
C GLU A 144 -12.57 4.58 -27.89
N TRP A 145 -13.79 4.02 -27.85
CA TRP A 145 -14.08 2.74 -28.50
C TRP A 145 -13.74 2.73 -30.00
N THR A 146 -13.91 3.88 -30.67
CA THR A 146 -13.55 4.00 -32.08
C THR A 146 -12.05 3.87 -32.31
N ALA A 147 -11.22 4.37 -31.38
CA ALA A 147 -9.77 4.20 -31.41
C ALA A 147 -9.39 2.73 -31.21
N VAL A 148 -10.01 2.04 -30.25
CA VAL A 148 -9.80 0.61 -30.01
C VAL A 148 -10.12 -0.23 -31.26
N VAL A 149 -11.26 0.01 -31.90
CA VAL A 149 -11.63 -0.73 -33.12
C VAL A 149 -10.66 -0.43 -34.26
N ARG A 150 -10.13 0.79 -34.37
CA ARG A 150 -9.09 1.11 -35.37
C ARG A 150 -7.74 0.46 -35.06
N MET A 151 -7.40 0.28 -33.79
CA MET A 151 -6.12 -0.26 -33.35
C MET A 151 -6.07 -1.78 -33.36
N ASP A 152 -7.07 -2.43 -32.75
CA ASP A 152 -7.10 -3.88 -32.53
C ASP A 152 -8.20 -4.59 -33.33
N GLY A 153 -9.08 -3.84 -34.02
CA GLY A 153 -10.27 -4.42 -34.63
C GLY A 153 -11.36 -4.74 -33.59
N THR A 154 -12.58 -5.03 -34.06
CA THR A 154 -13.74 -5.17 -33.16
C THR A 154 -13.62 -6.36 -32.21
N VAL A 155 -13.19 -7.53 -32.70
CA VAL A 155 -13.17 -8.76 -31.89
C VAL A 155 -12.03 -8.75 -30.88
N VAL A 156 -10.79 -8.49 -31.33
CA VAL A 156 -9.63 -8.47 -30.43
C VAL A 156 -9.72 -7.27 -29.47
N GLY A 157 -10.14 -6.10 -29.97
CA GLY A 157 -10.40 -4.94 -29.11
C GLY A 157 -11.42 -5.22 -28.02
N PHE A 158 -12.51 -5.93 -28.32
CA PHE A 158 -13.49 -6.34 -27.30
C PHE A 158 -12.90 -7.35 -26.30
N LEU A 159 -12.13 -8.33 -26.75
CA LEU A 159 -11.50 -9.29 -25.84
C LEU A 159 -10.51 -8.60 -24.89
N LYS A 160 -9.66 -7.70 -25.39
CA LYS A 160 -8.70 -6.95 -24.58
C LYS A 160 -9.40 -5.99 -23.62
N PHE A 161 -10.11 -5.00 -24.18
CA PHE A 161 -10.66 -3.88 -23.42
C PHE A 161 -12.01 -4.17 -22.77
N GLY A 162 -12.81 -5.07 -23.33
CA GLY A 162 -14.10 -5.46 -22.75
C GLY A 162 -14.00 -6.59 -21.72
N PHE A 163 -12.97 -7.44 -21.81
CA PHE A 163 -12.89 -8.65 -20.98
C PHE A 163 -11.58 -8.78 -20.17
N ILE A 164 -10.42 -8.83 -20.82
CA ILE A 164 -9.14 -9.11 -20.15
C ILE A 164 -8.77 -7.99 -19.18
N ILE A 165 -8.86 -6.72 -19.60
CA ILE A 165 -8.52 -5.60 -18.72
C ILE A 165 -9.48 -5.52 -17.52
N PRO A 166 -10.82 -5.50 -17.70
CA PRO A 166 -11.75 -5.35 -16.58
C PRO A 166 -11.84 -6.56 -15.65
N PHE A 167 -11.67 -7.79 -16.15
CA PHE A 167 -11.87 -9.00 -15.36
C PHE A 167 -10.60 -9.80 -15.10
N GLY A 168 -9.50 -9.48 -15.80
CA GLY A 168 -8.18 -10.04 -15.56
C GLY A 168 -7.31 -9.11 -14.72
N TYR A 169 -7.08 -7.88 -15.19
CA TYR A 169 -6.13 -6.96 -14.55
C TYR A 169 -6.74 -6.15 -13.40
N PHE A 170 -7.95 -5.60 -13.56
CA PHE A 170 -8.56 -4.78 -12.52
C PHE A 170 -8.75 -5.49 -11.17
N PRO A 171 -9.10 -6.79 -11.09
CA PRO A 171 -9.14 -7.46 -9.79
C PRO A 171 -7.78 -7.48 -9.08
N VAL A 172 -6.68 -7.61 -9.83
CA VAL A 172 -5.32 -7.56 -9.27
C VAL A 172 -5.00 -6.15 -8.79
N ILE A 173 -5.27 -5.14 -9.61
CA ILE A 173 -5.04 -3.73 -9.26
C ILE A 173 -5.90 -3.31 -8.06
N ALA A 174 -7.17 -3.72 -8.02
CA ALA A 174 -8.10 -3.41 -6.95
C ALA A 174 -7.71 -4.09 -5.63
N GLU A 175 -7.20 -5.33 -5.67
CA GLU A 175 -6.67 -5.98 -4.48
C GLU A 175 -5.40 -5.31 -3.97
N PHE A 176 -4.49 -4.92 -4.88
CA PHE A 176 -3.30 -4.14 -4.56
C PHE A 176 -3.66 -2.82 -3.87
N ALA A 177 -4.49 -2.00 -4.51
CA ALA A 177 -4.93 -0.71 -3.98
C ALA A 177 -5.73 -0.88 -2.68
N GLY A 178 -6.57 -1.92 -2.59
CA GLY A 178 -7.32 -2.25 -1.37
C GLY A 178 -6.41 -2.51 -0.18
N LEU A 179 -5.29 -3.23 -0.36
CA LEU A 179 -4.32 -3.47 0.70
C LEU A 179 -3.49 -2.23 1.05
N VAL A 180 -3.15 -1.39 0.07
CA VAL A 180 -2.51 -0.09 0.33
C VAL A 180 -3.44 0.79 1.16
N LEU A 181 -4.71 0.91 0.80
CA LEU A 181 -5.72 1.66 1.57
C LEU A 181 -5.97 1.08 2.95
N ALA A 182 -6.04 -0.25 3.07
CA ALA A 182 -6.13 -0.92 4.36
C ALA A 182 -4.95 -0.55 5.27
N THR A 183 -3.74 -0.51 4.71
CA THR A 183 -2.52 -0.16 5.45
C THR A 183 -2.43 1.32 5.81
N LEU A 184 -2.73 2.22 4.87
CA LEU A 184 -2.51 3.66 5.05
C LEU A 184 -3.70 4.39 5.69
N VAL A 185 -4.89 3.81 5.66
CA VAL A 185 -6.11 4.45 6.21
C VAL A 185 -6.68 3.63 7.35
N VAL A 186 -7.02 2.37 7.06
CA VAL A 186 -7.81 1.58 8.00
C VAL A 186 -6.98 1.19 9.22
N LEU A 187 -5.72 0.79 9.03
CA LEU A 187 -4.82 0.40 10.12
C LEU A 187 -4.50 1.57 11.09
N PRO A 188 -4.06 2.77 10.64
CA PRO A 188 -3.90 3.93 11.53
C PRO A 188 -5.18 4.26 12.29
N ARG A 189 -6.33 4.28 11.58
CA ARG A 189 -7.62 4.53 12.21
C ARG A 189 -7.93 3.47 13.26
N TYR A 190 -7.69 2.20 12.95
CA TYR A 190 -7.90 1.08 13.85
C TYR A 190 -7.10 1.24 15.15
N VAL A 191 -5.80 1.54 15.05
CA VAL A 191 -4.91 1.81 16.22
C VAL A 191 -5.48 2.91 17.12
N VAL A 192 -5.97 4.00 16.52
CA VAL A 192 -6.53 5.13 17.26
C VAL A 192 -7.89 4.81 17.88
N THR A 193 -8.82 4.22 17.11
CA THR A 193 -10.20 3.97 17.58
C THR A 193 -10.28 2.82 18.57
N LYS A 194 -9.34 1.87 18.50
CA LYS A 194 -9.25 0.74 19.41
C LYS A 194 -8.35 1.00 20.61
N GLU A 195 -7.82 2.23 20.72
CA GLU A 195 -7.00 2.71 21.81
C GLU A 195 -5.83 1.77 22.15
N TYR A 196 -4.91 1.64 21.21
CA TYR A 196 -3.65 0.94 21.45
C TYR A 196 -2.88 1.56 22.64
N ARG A 197 -2.55 0.75 23.62
CA ARG A 197 -1.79 1.14 24.82
C ARG A 197 -0.31 1.24 24.46
N LEU A 198 0.20 2.47 24.46
CA LEU A 198 1.62 2.73 24.16
C LEU A 198 2.51 2.07 25.22
N GLN A 199 3.56 1.40 24.74
CA GLN A 199 4.61 0.80 25.54
C GLN A 199 5.77 1.78 25.62
N PHE A 200 5.78 2.64 26.65
CA PHE A 200 6.82 3.66 26.81
C PHE A 200 8.18 3.05 27.19
N ASP A 201 8.21 1.82 27.69
CA ASP A 201 9.41 1.04 27.98
C ASP A 201 10.05 0.39 26.74
N ASP A 202 9.47 0.59 25.55
CA ASP A 202 10.00 0.11 24.27
C ASP A 202 11.48 0.55 24.07
N PRO A 203 12.41 -0.38 23.79
CA PRO A 203 13.81 -0.06 23.56
C PRO A 203 14.04 0.80 22.31
N LEU A 204 13.08 0.84 21.38
CA LEU A 204 13.16 1.64 20.16
C LEU A 204 12.48 3.01 20.27
N ASP A 205 11.93 3.32 21.46
CA ASP A 205 11.26 4.60 21.73
C ASP A 205 10.11 4.89 20.75
N THR A 206 9.47 3.87 20.18
CA THR A 206 8.32 4.03 19.24
C THR A 206 6.96 3.86 19.90
N GLY A 207 6.94 3.63 21.22
CA GLY A 207 5.72 3.30 21.94
C GLY A 207 5.17 1.91 21.61
N GLY A 208 6.00 1.01 21.06
CA GLY A 208 5.59 -0.30 20.54
C GLY A 208 4.86 -0.27 19.19
N LEU A 209 4.85 0.87 18.50
CA LEU A 209 4.19 1.02 17.19
C LEU A 209 5.13 0.80 16.00
N GLU A 210 6.41 0.45 16.22
CA GLU A 210 7.36 0.14 15.15
C GLU A 210 6.79 -0.83 14.09
N PRO A 211 6.16 -1.98 14.43
CA PRO A 211 5.60 -2.87 13.42
C PRO A 211 4.57 -2.21 12.49
N VAL A 212 3.72 -1.33 13.05
CA VAL A 212 2.73 -0.56 12.28
C VAL A 212 3.43 0.47 11.40
N GLY A 213 4.42 1.17 11.94
CA GLY A 213 5.24 2.12 11.18
C GLY A 213 5.96 1.45 10.01
N ASP A 214 6.62 0.33 10.24
CA ASP A 214 7.31 -0.42 9.19
C ASP A 214 6.38 -0.84 8.05
N LEU A 215 5.14 -1.22 8.39
CA LEU A 215 4.15 -1.58 7.39
C LEU A 215 3.66 -0.37 6.58
N ILE A 216 3.41 0.77 7.23
CA ILE A 216 3.06 2.03 6.56
C ILE A 216 4.18 2.48 5.62
N LYS A 217 5.44 2.47 6.10
CA LYS A 217 6.63 2.80 5.29
C LYS A 217 6.72 1.90 4.06
N ARG A 218 6.55 0.59 4.24
CA ARG A 218 6.56 -0.38 3.15
C ARG A 218 5.45 -0.10 2.14
N ALA A 219 4.23 0.19 2.59
CA ALA A 219 3.12 0.54 1.71
C ALA A 219 3.40 1.82 0.93
N THR A 220 4.00 2.83 1.55
CA THR A 220 4.41 4.07 0.87
C THR A 220 5.41 3.81 -0.27
N TYR A 221 6.47 3.02 0.00
CA TYR A 221 7.44 2.70 -1.06
C TYR A 221 6.85 1.84 -2.16
N ILE A 222 6.01 0.86 -1.79
CA ILE A 222 5.30 0.03 -2.75
C ILE A 222 4.41 0.88 -3.66
N TYR A 223 3.69 1.83 -3.08
CA TYR A 223 2.84 2.75 -3.81
C TYR A 223 3.64 3.64 -4.76
N ALA A 224 4.74 4.23 -4.29
CA ALA A 224 5.63 5.05 -5.11
C ALA A 224 6.22 4.27 -6.30
N VAL A 225 6.69 3.04 -6.09
CA VAL A 225 7.19 2.18 -7.18
C VAL A 225 6.06 1.80 -8.15
N GLY A 226 4.85 1.55 -7.65
CA GLY A 226 3.67 1.34 -8.49
C GLY A 226 3.38 2.53 -9.41
N LEU A 227 3.49 3.76 -8.88
CA LEU A 227 3.37 4.97 -9.70
C LEU A 227 4.47 5.09 -10.75
N LEU A 228 5.70 4.68 -10.46
CA LEU A 228 6.78 4.68 -11.46
C LEU A 228 6.48 3.73 -12.63
N PHE A 229 5.87 2.58 -12.36
CA PHE A 229 5.40 1.69 -13.44
C PHE A 229 4.26 2.32 -14.25
N ALA A 230 3.34 3.02 -13.59
CA ALA A 230 2.28 3.75 -14.27
C ALA A 230 2.85 4.86 -15.17
N ILE A 231 3.80 5.67 -14.67
CA ILE A 231 4.50 6.69 -15.47
C ILE A 231 5.19 6.05 -16.67
N ALA A 232 5.97 5.00 -16.44
CA ALA A 232 6.69 4.33 -17.51
C ALA A 232 5.75 3.79 -18.58
N PHE A 233 4.61 3.20 -18.18
CA PHE A 233 3.62 2.66 -19.10
C PHE A 233 2.85 3.75 -19.87
N GLU A 234 2.43 4.83 -19.20
CA GLU A 234 1.58 5.87 -19.81
C GLU A 234 2.37 6.89 -20.62
N TYR A 235 3.55 7.29 -20.15
CA TYR A 235 4.33 8.41 -20.73
C TYR A 235 5.61 7.95 -21.41
N GLY A 236 6.08 6.73 -21.15
CA GLY A 236 7.37 6.27 -21.63
C GLY A 236 7.49 6.32 -23.15
N SER A 237 6.48 5.80 -23.86
CA SER A 237 6.47 5.77 -25.32
C SER A 237 6.48 7.18 -25.92
N ALA A 238 5.66 8.09 -25.38
CA ALA A 238 5.60 9.50 -25.81
C ALA A 238 6.90 10.27 -25.53
N ALA A 239 7.57 9.98 -24.41
CA ALA A 239 8.86 10.56 -24.07
C ALA A 239 10.02 10.07 -24.95
N SER A 240 9.80 9.02 -25.74
CA SER A 240 10.82 8.40 -26.57
C SER A 240 10.53 8.59 -28.07
N SER A 241 10.93 9.73 -28.61
CA SER A 241 10.82 10.06 -30.05
C SER A 241 11.53 9.08 -31.01
N THR A 242 12.29 8.13 -30.46
CA THR A 242 13.08 7.12 -31.21
C THR A 242 12.30 5.83 -31.48
N PHE A 243 11.29 5.48 -30.68
CA PHE A 243 10.67 4.14 -30.74
C PHE A 243 9.30 4.13 -31.42
N ASP A 244 8.49 5.18 -31.27
CA ASP A 244 7.24 5.31 -32.03
C ASP A 244 6.85 6.79 -32.28
N PRO A 245 7.18 7.35 -33.46
CA PRO A 245 6.77 8.72 -33.83
C PRO A 245 5.26 8.87 -34.05
N THR A 246 4.49 7.78 -33.98
CA THR A 246 3.01 7.78 -34.04
C THR A 246 2.36 7.50 -32.70
N ALA A 247 3.14 7.34 -31.61
CA ALA A 247 2.61 7.24 -30.27
C ALA A 247 1.84 8.53 -29.96
N SER A 248 0.52 8.40 -29.78
CA SER A 248 -0.28 9.52 -29.32
C SER A 248 0.22 9.92 -27.94
N PRO A 249 0.51 11.21 -27.68
CA PRO A 249 0.71 11.69 -26.33
C PRO A 249 -0.46 11.24 -25.44
N SER A 250 -0.19 11.03 -24.15
CA SER A 250 -1.25 10.80 -23.16
C SER A 250 -2.32 11.88 -23.32
N THR A 251 -3.59 11.48 -23.40
CA THR A 251 -4.67 12.46 -23.46
C THR A 251 -4.69 13.27 -22.17
N THR A 252 -5.21 14.50 -22.21
CA THR A 252 -5.40 15.34 -21.00
C THR A 252 -6.17 14.60 -19.91
N PHE A 253 -7.02 13.64 -20.29
CA PHE A 253 -7.75 12.78 -19.37
C PHE A 253 -6.83 11.81 -18.62
N HIS A 254 -5.94 11.09 -19.30
CA HIS A 254 -4.99 10.18 -18.65
C HIS A 254 -4.00 10.94 -17.74
N THR A 255 -3.60 12.15 -18.12
CA THR A 255 -2.81 13.02 -17.24
C THR A 255 -3.59 13.45 -16.00
N ALA A 256 -4.85 13.85 -16.15
CA ALA A 256 -5.68 14.16 -14.99
C ALA A 256 -5.88 12.95 -14.08
N GLU A 257 -6.10 11.75 -14.64
CA GLU A 257 -6.21 10.50 -13.89
C GLU A 257 -4.93 10.22 -13.08
N PHE A 258 -3.76 10.28 -13.72
CA PHE A 258 -2.49 10.09 -13.06
C PHE A 258 -2.26 11.08 -11.92
N VAL A 259 -2.48 12.38 -12.16
CA VAL A 259 -2.33 13.42 -11.14
C VAL A 259 -3.27 13.20 -9.95
N VAL A 260 -4.52 12.78 -10.22
CA VAL A 260 -5.48 12.44 -9.16
C VAL A 260 -4.99 11.24 -8.34
N VAL A 261 -4.55 10.17 -9.00
CA VAL A 261 -4.01 8.98 -8.31
C VAL A 261 -2.78 9.37 -7.48
N TRP A 262 -1.82 10.09 -8.04
CA TRP A 262 -0.66 10.59 -7.29
C TRP A 262 -1.08 11.43 -6.06
N ALA A 263 -1.98 12.39 -6.23
CA ALA A 263 -2.44 13.28 -5.16
C ALA A 263 -3.13 12.48 -4.04
N VAL A 264 -3.97 11.50 -4.39
CA VAL A 264 -4.56 10.56 -3.43
C VAL A 264 -3.46 9.85 -2.65
N GLY A 265 -2.42 9.36 -3.32
CA GLY A 265 -1.25 8.76 -2.70
C GLY A 265 -0.60 9.63 -1.62
N VAL A 266 -0.31 10.89 -1.94
CA VAL A 266 0.25 11.85 -0.99
C VAL A 266 -0.66 12.04 0.22
N VAL A 267 -1.96 12.25 -0.02
CA VAL A 267 -2.96 12.40 1.05
C VAL A 267 -3.00 11.18 1.95
N LEU A 268 -2.93 9.97 1.40
CA LEU A 268 -2.94 8.72 2.18
C LEU A 268 -1.72 8.61 3.10
N VAL A 269 -0.52 8.93 2.61
CA VAL A 269 0.72 8.88 3.40
C VAL A 269 0.70 9.93 4.52
N LEU A 270 0.26 11.15 4.21
CA LEU A 270 0.13 12.22 5.20
C LEU A 270 -0.93 11.86 6.24
N TYR A 271 -2.07 11.30 5.82
CA TYR A 271 -3.12 10.85 6.72
C TYR A 271 -2.61 9.80 7.71
N ALA A 272 -1.93 8.76 7.21
CA ALA A 272 -1.39 7.68 8.06
C ALA A 272 -0.44 8.24 9.13
N THR A 273 0.51 9.05 8.68
CA THR A 273 1.57 9.65 9.52
C THR A 273 0.97 10.60 10.55
N PHE A 274 0.13 11.54 10.13
CA PHE A 274 -0.44 12.55 11.02
C PHE A 274 -1.40 11.93 12.04
N THR A 275 -2.18 10.93 11.63
CA THR A 275 -3.13 10.23 12.51
C THR A 275 -2.41 9.55 13.68
N LEU A 276 -1.33 8.81 13.39
CA LEU A 276 -0.54 8.16 14.42
C LEU A 276 0.26 9.17 15.26
N HIS A 277 0.83 10.19 14.63
CA HIS A 277 1.55 11.26 15.33
C HIS A 277 0.66 11.98 16.36
N ALA A 278 -0.53 12.41 15.94
CA ALA A 278 -1.48 13.08 16.81
C ALA A 278 -2.00 12.15 17.93
N TYR A 279 -2.09 10.85 17.69
CA TYR A 279 -2.45 9.87 18.71
C TYR A 279 -1.33 9.70 19.75
N MET A 280 -0.10 9.47 19.29
CA MET A 280 1.05 9.27 20.15
C MET A 280 1.34 10.50 20.99
N GLN A 281 1.29 11.69 20.39
CA GLN A 281 1.50 12.96 21.10
C GLN A 281 0.48 13.16 22.23
N ARG A 282 -0.80 12.84 21.98
CA ARG A 282 -1.85 12.95 23.01
C ARG A 282 -1.63 11.98 24.17
N LYS A 283 -1.32 10.71 23.88
CA LYS A 283 -1.08 9.69 24.92
C LYS A 283 0.21 9.96 25.69
N LYS A 284 1.28 10.43 25.02
CA LYS A 284 2.52 10.87 25.64
C LYS A 284 2.27 12.04 26.62
N LEU A 285 1.58 13.09 26.19
CA LEU A 285 1.25 14.23 27.06
C LEU A 285 0.31 13.85 28.22
N ALA A 286 -0.59 12.88 28.02
CA ALA A 286 -1.40 12.35 29.10
C ALA A 286 -0.53 11.63 30.14
N LYS A 287 0.38 10.75 29.70
CA LYS A 287 1.26 9.99 30.61
C LYS A 287 2.28 10.88 31.32
N ILE A 288 2.80 11.92 30.65
CA ILE A 288 3.66 12.93 31.30
C ILE A 288 2.92 13.62 32.44
N ARG A 289 1.66 14.01 32.24
CA ARG A 289 0.86 14.68 33.28
C ARG A 289 0.50 13.75 34.44
N GLU A 290 0.25 12.48 34.14
CA GLU A 290 0.02 11.45 35.15
C GLU A 290 1.27 11.26 36.03
N LEU A 291 2.44 11.04 35.42
CA LEU A 291 3.70 10.86 36.16
C LEU A 291 4.14 12.14 36.89
N ASP A 292 3.92 13.32 36.31
CA ASP A 292 4.20 14.61 36.97
C ASP A 292 3.29 14.82 38.20
N ALA A 293 2.03 14.35 38.17
CA ALA A 293 1.15 14.37 39.33
C ALA A 293 1.62 13.37 40.40
N GLU A 294 1.99 12.13 40.02
CA GLU A 294 2.53 11.12 40.94
C GLU A 294 3.83 11.60 41.62
N ILE A 295 4.73 12.24 40.87
CA ILE A 295 5.99 12.79 41.42
C ILE A 295 5.74 13.89 42.44
N ARG A 296 4.73 14.75 42.23
CA ARG A 296 4.37 15.82 43.16
C ARG A 296 3.76 15.32 44.47
N GLU A 297 3.30 14.07 44.54
CA GLU A 297 2.85 13.49 45.80
C GLU A 297 4.02 13.23 46.78
N PHE A 298 5.27 13.19 46.31
CA PHE A 298 6.46 12.90 47.12
C PHE A 298 7.13 14.13 47.77
N GLY A 299 6.66 15.36 47.52
CA GLY A 299 7.20 16.54 48.20
C GLY A 299 6.47 17.85 47.93
N ASP A 300 6.80 18.86 48.72
CA ASP A 300 6.05 20.12 48.85
C ASP A 300 6.35 21.18 47.76
N ASP A 301 7.06 20.83 46.68
CA ASP A 301 7.48 21.79 45.66
C ASP A 301 6.46 21.90 44.50
N ASP A 302 5.98 23.12 44.27
CA ASP A 302 5.07 23.48 43.18
C ASP A 302 5.76 23.45 41.79
N ARG A 303 7.09 23.48 41.70
CA ARG A 303 7.84 23.48 40.42
C ARG A 303 9.26 22.87 40.51
N GLY A 304 9.39 21.55 40.36
CA GLY A 304 10.72 20.97 40.19
C GLY A 304 10.80 19.49 40.55
N PHE A 305 12.03 19.00 40.65
CA PHE A 305 12.31 17.76 41.39
C PHE A 305 12.09 18.08 42.86
N PRO A 306 11.17 17.39 43.57
CA PRO A 306 10.94 17.68 44.98
C PRO A 306 12.25 17.57 45.76
N GLU A 307 12.55 18.56 46.61
CA GLU A 307 13.69 18.47 47.52
C GLU A 307 13.40 17.41 48.59
N THR A 308 13.65 16.14 48.26
CA THR A 308 13.51 15.00 49.16
C THR A 308 14.88 14.59 49.70
N ASP A 309 14.97 14.28 50.99
CA ASP A 309 16.20 13.79 51.63
C ASP A 309 16.60 12.44 51.02
N PRO A 310 17.84 12.25 50.52
CA PRO A 310 18.33 10.95 50.05
C PRO A 310 18.27 9.82 51.11
N ALA A 311 18.17 10.17 52.40
CA ALA A 311 17.94 9.22 53.49
C ALA A 311 16.47 8.82 53.67
N ASP A 312 15.54 9.46 52.96
CA ASP A 312 14.11 9.12 52.97
C ASP A 312 13.88 7.72 52.36
N PRO A 313 13.16 6.82 53.05
CA PRO A 313 12.77 5.52 52.50
C PRO A 313 12.06 5.57 51.15
N GLU A 314 11.40 6.68 50.80
CA GLU A 314 10.65 6.86 49.56
C GLU A 314 11.51 7.37 48.39
N TYR A 315 12.74 7.83 48.66
CA TYR A 315 13.65 8.37 47.62
C TYR A 315 13.87 7.43 46.42
N PRO A 316 14.10 6.10 46.60
CA PRO A 316 14.25 5.19 45.45
C PRO A 316 13.01 5.11 44.56
N ARG A 317 11.82 5.33 45.13
CA ARG A 317 10.56 5.34 44.38
C ARG A 317 10.43 6.63 43.57
N LEU A 318 10.81 7.77 44.14
CA LEU A 318 10.88 9.05 43.43
C LEU A 318 11.86 8.98 42.23
N GLU A 319 13.04 8.40 42.42
CA GLU A 319 14.02 8.19 41.35
C GLU A 319 13.45 7.30 40.23
N TYR A 320 12.77 6.21 40.58
CA TYR A 320 12.12 5.33 39.61
C TYR A 320 11.04 6.05 38.80
N GLU A 321 10.19 6.86 39.43
CA GLU A 321 9.17 7.63 38.71
C GLU A 321 9.78 8.69 37.79
N TYR A 322 10.89 9.31 38.20
CA TYR A 322 11.62 10.24 37.35
C TYR A 322 12.23 9.55 36.12
N LEU A 323 12.83 8.36 36.29
CA LEU A 323 13.32 7.56 35.17
C LEU A 323 12.19 7.18 34.21
N ARG A 324 11.01 6.82 34.72
CA ARG A 324 9.81 6.58 33.90
C ARG A 324 9.39 7.85 33.14
N LEU A 325 9.37 9.00 33.81
CA LEU A 325 9.02 10.28 33.17
C LEU A 325 10.00 10.63 32.04
N GLN A 326 11.30 10.44 32.28
CA GLN A 326 12.33 10.66 31.26
C GLN A 326 12.13 9.72 30.08
N LYS A 327 11.90 8.43 30.33
CA LYS A 327 11.65 7.44 29.27
C LYS A 327 10.42 7.80 28.42
N VAL A 328 9.33 8.26 29.05
CA VAL A 328 8.13 8.74 28.34
C VAL A 328 8.44 10.00 27.52
N LYS A 329 9.25 10.93 28.05
CA LYS A 329 9.68 12.15 27.33
C LYS A 329 10.58 11.83 26.13
N ASP A 330 11.41 10.80 26.24
CA ASP A 330 12.33 10.37 25.18
C ASP A 330 11.62 9.54 24.09
N THR A 331 10.47 8.93 24.41
CA THR A 331 9.64 8.22 23.44
C THR A 331 9.26 9.13 22.27
N SER A 332 9.57 8.71 21.04
CA SER A 332 9.22 9.40 19.80
C SER A 332 7.71 9.59 19.67
N THR A 333 7.30 10.63 18.94
CA THR A 333 5.90 10.87 18.58
C THR A 333 5.58 10.34 17.18
N PHE A 334 6.55 9.72 16.51
CA PHE A 334 6.36 9.07 15.22
C PHE A 334 6.51 7.56 15.36
N PRO A 335 5.72 6.77 14.61
CA PRO A 335 5.79 5.31 14.65
C PRO A 335 7.01 4.75 13.90
N PHE A 336 7.92 5.61 13.42
CA PHE A 336 9.14 5.24 12.72
C PHE A 336 10.35 5.87 13.39
N THR A 337 11.53 5.29 13.16
CA THR A 337 12.80 5.87 13.60
C THR A 337 13.12 7.19 12.87
N PRO A 338 13.78 8.17 13.50
CA PRO A 338 14.05 9.49 12.89
C PRO A 338 14.79 9.42 11.55
N ALA A 339 15.73 8.48 11.38
CA ALA A 339 16.47 8.27 10.13
C ALA A 339 15.59 7.82 8.94
N THR A 340 14.33 7.42 9.20
CA THR A 340 13.38 6.94 8.20
C THR A 340 12.47 8.04 7.68
N GLU A 341 12.23 9.11 8.44
CA GLU A 341 11.22 10.13 8.16
C GLU A 341 11.44 10.85 6.81
N GLU A 342 12.68 11.31 6.57
CA GLU A 342 13.05 12.03 5.35
C GLU A 342 12.83 11.19 4.08
N ARG A 343 13.12 9.89 4.15
CA ARG A 343 13.02 8.98 2.99
C ARG A 343 11.58 8.73 2.56
N VAL A 344 10.63 8.75 3.51
CA VAL A 344 9.21 8.55 3.22
C VAL A 344 8.67 9.76 2.46
N VAL A 345 8.98 10.98 2.90
CA VAL A 345 8.56 12.22 2.24
C VAL A 345 9.14 12.32 0.83
N VAL A 346 10.44 12.08 0.67
CA VAL A 346 11.10 12.11 -0.65
C VAL A 346 10.44 11.12 -1.62
N SER A 347 10.14 9.89 -1.17
CA SER A 347 9.51 8.88 -2.02
C SER A 347 8.13 9.26 -2.54
N ALA A 348 7.38 10.10 -1.83
CA ALA A 348 6.06 10.57 -2.26
C ALA A 348 6.16 11.69 -3.32
N VAL A 349 7.22 12.50 -3.29
CA VAL A 349 7.41 13.66 -4.18
C VAL A 349 8.07 13.27 -5.50
N VAL A 350 8.97 12.29 -5.50
CA VAL A 350 9.75 11.87 -6.68
C VAL A 350 8.88 11.54 -7.91
N PRO A 351 7.75 10.79 -7.80
CA PRO A 351 6.93 10.47 -8.98
C PRO A 351 6.35 11.70 -9.69
N LEU A 352 5.85 12.70 -8.95
CA LEU A 352 5.32 13.93 -9.54
C LEU A 352 6.43 14.77 -10.17
N ALA A 353 7.56 14.90 -9.48
CA ALA A 353 8.70 15.65 -10.03
C ALA A 353 9.16 15.05 -11.37
N LEU A 354 9.11 13.71 -11.49
CA LEU A 354 9.43 13.01 -12.73
C LEU A 354 8.35 13.20 -13.81
N GLU A 355 7.06 13.09 -13.47
CA GLU A 355 5.96 13.29 -14.42
C GLU A 355 5.93 14.72 -14.97
N LEU A 356 6.04 15.74 -14.11
CA LEU A 356 6.11 17.14 -14.53
C LEU A 356 7.32 17.41 -15.41
N LEU A 357 8.47 16.81 -15.09
CA LEU A 357 9.68 16.95 -15.89
C LEU A 357 9.51 16.32 -17.27
N ILE A 358 8.87 15.14 -17.37
CA ILE A 358 8.57 14.51 -18.66
C ILE A 358 7.60 15.38 -19.47
N ASN A 359 6.51 15.83 -18.87
CA ASN A 359 5.50 16.65 -19.54
C ASN A 359 6.00 18.05 -19.97
N VAL A 360 7.09 18.55 -19.39
CA VAL A 360 7.75 19.79 -19.84
C VAL A 360 8.75 19.53 -20.97
N LEU A 361 9.34 18.34 -21.02
CA LEU A 361 10.36 17.97 -22.00
C LEU A 361 9.78 17.40 -23.30
N VAL A 362 8.57 16.88 -23.25
CA VAL A 362 7.78 16.35 -24.38
C VAL A 362 6.76 17.39 -24.81
#